data_AF-A0A177P9G8-F1
#
_entry.id   AF-A0A177P9G8-F1
#
_cell.length_a   1.000
_cell.length_b   1.000
_cell.length_c   1.000
_cell.angle_alpha   90.00
_cell.angle_beta   90.00
_cell.angle_gamma   90.00
#
_symmetry.space_group_name_H-M   'P 1'
#
loop_
_entity.id
_entity.type
_entity.pdbx_description
1 polymer ?
#
loop_
_entity_poly.entity_id
_entity_poly.type
_entity_poly.pdbx_seq_one_letter_code
_entity_poly.pdbx_strand_id
1 'polypeptide(L)'
;MRGEGKALRVHRPTFDELTAASYDPAQDLRNRHNKAEVSDAPASIRQSAAKPSAYDDASTREKNAKAELAEMELMRRRGELVPVRDIETAAIETATAIAQSIAVFKSKCGRFYAVAVQGGQEALRVEMTSALDETLGQIAEKMAILAARDQDRT
;
A
#
# COMPACT_ATOMS: atom_id res chain seq x y z
N MET A 1 -8.18 3.12 35.97
CA MET A 1 -7.05 3.53 35.12
C MET A 1 -6.96 2.57 33.94
N ARG A 2 -7.39 2.98 32.74
CA ARG A 2 -7.19 2.19 31.51
C ARG A 2 -5.77 2.45 31.05
N GLY A 3 -4.93 1.42 31.01
CA GLY A 3 -3.58 1.53 30.47
C GLY A 3 -3.67 1.99 29.02
N GLU A 4 -3.05 3.12 28.71
CA GLU A 4 -2.81 3.54 27.33
C GLU A 4 -1.94 2.45 26.68
N GLY A 5 -2.59 1.56 25.94
CA GLY A 5 -1.89 0.60 25.10
C GLY A 5 -0.95 1.37 24.20
N LYS A 6 0.34 0.96 24.16
CA LYS A 6 1.36 1.60 23.33
C LYS A 6 0.80 1.75 21.91
N ALA A 7 0.53 2.99 21.50
CA ALA A 7 0.00 3.27 20.18
C ALA A 7 0.98 2.73 19.15
N LEU A 8 0.50 1.81 18.29
CA LEU A 8 1.29 1.24 17.21
C LEU A 8 1.71 2.36 16.26
N ARG A 9 2.96 2.32 15.80
CA ARG A 9 3.55 3.30 14.89
C ARG A 9 4.16 2.59 13.69
N VAL A 10 4.06 3.21 12.52
CA VAL A 10 4.60 2.71 11.26
C VAL A 10 5.69 3.66 10.80
N HIS A 11 6.80 3.10 10.33
CA HIS A 11 7.87 3.87 9.71
C HIS A 11 7.48 4.28 8.30
N ARG A 12 7.30 5.59 8.08
CA ARG A 12 6.74 6.14 6.85
C ARG A 12 7.57 5.82 5.60
N PRO A 13 8.91 5.98 5.59
CA PRO A 13 9.72 5.63 4.42
C PRO A 13 9.58 4.17 3.99
N THR A 14 9.58 3.23 4.94
CA THR A 14 9.42 1.80 4.63
C THR A 14 8.01 1.48 4.12
N PHE A 15 6.99 2.16 4.66
CA PHE A 15 5.63 2.04 4.15
C PHE A 15 5.50 2.58 2.72
N ASP A 16 6.11 3.72 2.42
CA ASP A 16 6.12 4.33 1.10
C ASP A 16 6.86 3.44 0.08
N GLU A 17 7.98 2.84 0.48
CA GLU A 17 8.71 1.85 -0.35
C GLU A 17 7.86 0.61 -0.64
N LEU A 18 7.18 0.06 0.37
CA LEU A 18 6.33 -1.12 0.21
C LEU A 18 5.10 -0.80 -0.66
N THR A 19 4.46 0.35 -0.47
CA THR A 19 3.31 0.76 -1.28
C THR A 19 3.70 1.04 -2.73
N ALA A 20 4.84 1.68 -2.97
CA ALA A 20 5.40 1.89 -4.31
C ALA A 20 5.77 0.57 -5.00
N ALA A 21 6.23 -0.44 -4.26
CA ALA A 21 6.55 -1.76 -4.79
C ALA A 21 5.32 -2.64 -5.09
N SER A 22 4.14 -2.33 -4.53
CA SER A 22 3.03 -3.29 -4.43
C SER A 22 1.94 -3.21 -5.51
N TYR A 23 2.09 -2.47 -6.62
CA TYR A 23 1.03 -2.50 -7.65
C TYR A 23 1.50 -2.29 -9.10
N ASP A 24 2.07 -3.35 -9.69
CA ASP A 24 2.05 -3.57 -11.15
C ASP A 24 1.36 -4.92 -11.45
N PRO A 25 0.09 -4.90 -11.92
CA PRO A 25 -0.64 -6.11 -12.31
C PRO A 25 0.09 -6.97 -13.35
N ALA A 26 0.96 -6.36 -14.17
CA ALA A 26 1.75 -7.06 -15.17
C ALA A 26 2.97 -7.77 -14.56
N GLN A 27 3.56 -7.24 -13.49
CA GLN A 27 4.61 -7.92 -12.73
C GLN A 27 4.08 -9.15 -11.99
N ASP A 28 2.87 -9.09 -11.40
CA ASP A 28 2.30 -10.25 -10.68
C ASP A 28 2.01 -11.41 -11.65
N LEU A 29 1.59 -11.11 -12.89
CA LEU A 29 1.45 -12.09 -13.97
C LEU A 29 2.80 -12.66 -14.40
N ARG A 30 3.84 -11.84 -14.58
CA ARG A 30 5.20 -12.32 -14.91
C ARG A 30 5.80 -13.19 -13.82
N ASN A 31 5.61 -12.83 -12.55
CA ASN A 31 6.15 -13.55 -11.40
C ASN A 31 5.44 -14.90 -11.17
N ARG A 32 4.17 -15.02 -11.54
CA ARG A 32 3.45 -16.31 -11.56
C ARG A 32 4.01 -17.28 -12.60
N HIS A 33 4.48 -16.79 -13.74
CA HIS A 33 5.06 -17.63 -14.79
C HIS A 33 6.53 -18.03 -14.51
N ASN A 34 7.28 -17.25 -13.74
CA ASN A 34 8.71 -17.52 -13.47
C ASN A 34 8.98 -18.43 -12.25
N LYS A 35 7.97 -18.74 -11.42
CA LYS A 35 8.18 -19.50 -10.16
C LYS A 35 8.22 -21.03 -10.33
N ALA A 36 8.22 -21.54 -11.55
CA ALA A 36 8.19 -22.98 -11.83
C ALA A 36 9.56 -23.63 -12.07
N GLU A 37 10.65 -22.88 -12.24
CA GLU A 37 11.96 -23.46 -12.57
C GLU A 37 13.12 -22.81 -11.80
N VAL A 38 13.25 -23.12 -10.49
CA VAL A 38 14.57 -23.09 -9.83
C VAL A 38 14.65 -24.23 -8.82
N SER A 39 14.97 -25.41 -9.32
CA SER A 39 15.62 -26.47 -8.54
C SER A 39 16.86 -26.89 -9.31
N ASP A 40 18.03 -26.42 -8.89
CA ASP A 40 19.22 -27.27 -8.67
C ASP A 40 20.43 -26.44 -8.22
N ALA A 41 21.06 -26.91 -7.14
CA ALA A 41 22.30 -26.38 -6.58
C ALA A 41 23.54 -26.98 -7.30
N PRO A 42 24.74 -26.45 -7.03
CA PRO A 42 25.73 -27.36 -6.43
C PRO A 42 26.53 -26.77 -5.27
N ALA A 43 26.93 -27.69 -4.39
CA ALA A 43 27.67 -27.47 -3.15
C ALA A 43 29.12 -27.02 -3.37
N SER A 44 29.61 -26.11 -2.52
CA SER A 44 31.03 -25.77 -2.42
C SER A 44 31.40 -25.34 -1.00
N ILE A 45 32.26 -26.17 -0.37
CA ILE A 45 33.23 -25.88 0.70
C ILE A 45 32.65 -25.37 2.05
N ARG A 46 32.38 -26.32 2.96
CA ARG A 46 32.20 -26.03 4.40
C ARG A 46 33.54 -26.15 5.12
N GLN A 47 34.20 -25.02 5.34
CA GLN A 47 35.08 -24.89 6.51
C GLN A 47 34.23 -25.13 7.76
N SER A 48 34.70 -25.98 8.67
CA SER A 48 34.03 -26.28 9.93
C SER A 48 34.02 -25.03 10.83
N ALA A 49 33.05 -24.15 10.61
CA ALA A 49 32.69 -23.12 11.57
C ALA A 49 32.31 -23.83 12.88
N ALA A 50 32.89 -23.38 13.99
CA ALA A 50 32.48 -23.81 15.32
C ALA A 50 30.95 -23.70 15.42
N LYS A 51 30.28 -24.78 15.83
CA LYS A 51 28.82 -24.81 15.95
C LYS A 51 28.41 -23.63 16.84
N PRO A 52 27.64 -22.65 16.34
CA PRO A 52 27.19 -21.53 17.16
C PRO A 52 26.40 -22.11 18.33
N SER A 53 26.83 -21.79 19.53
CA SER A 53 26.14 -22.19 20.74
C SER A 53 24.74 -21.55 20.74
N ALA A 54 23.72 -22.26 21.20
CA ALA A 54 22.37 -21.70 21.35
C ALA A 54 22.35 -20.41 22.21
N TYR A 55 23.39 -20.23 23.04
CA TYR A 55 23.63 -19.04 23.84
C TYR A 55 24.17 -17.86 23.01
N ASP A 56 25.02 -18.13 22.02
CA ASP A 56 25.48 -17.11 21.06
C ASP A 56 24.32 -16.64 20.18
N ASP A 57 23.42 -17.55 19.81
CA ASP A 57 22.24 -17.26 19.01
C ASP A 57 21.22 -16.41 19.80
N ALA A 58 21.05 -16.66 21.10
CA ALA A 58 20.21 -15.85 21.98
C ALA A 58 20.79 -14.45 22.26
N SER A 59 22.09 -14.36 22.54
CA SER A 59 22.80 -13.09 22.75
C SER A 59 22.81 -12.22 21.50
N THR A 60 22.94 -12.83 20.32
CA THR A 60 22.87 -12.12 19.04
C THR A 60 21.45 -11.61 18.77
N ARG A 61 20.41 -12.40 19.07
CA ARG A 61 19.00 -11.94 18.98
C ARG A 61 18.70 -10.79 19.93
N GLU A 62 19.21 -10.83 21.16
CA GLU A 62 18.99 -9.75 22.13
C GLU A 62 19.71 -8.46 21.72
N LYS A 63 20.94 -8.56 21.23
CA LYS A 63 21.68 -7.40 20.68
C LYS A 63 20.97 -6.81 19.46
N ASN A 64 20.48 -7.65 18.55
CA ASN A 64 19.73 -7.22 17.37
C ASN A 64 18.42 -6.55 17.78
N ALA A 65 17.64 -7.13 18.71
CA ALA A 65 16.41 -6.53 19.21
C ALA A 65 16.66 -5.18 19.90
N LYS A 66 17.77 -5.05 20.64
CA LYS A 66 18.15 -3.79 21.29
C LYS A 66 18.60 -2.73 20.28
N ALA A 67 19.29 -3.13 19.21
CA ALA A 67 19.66 -2.25 18.11
C ALA A 67 18.40 -1.75 17.36
N GLU A 68 17.47 -2.65 17.05
CA GLU A 68 16.17 -2.33 16.42
C GLU A 68 15.33 -1.35 17.27
N LEU A 69 15.30 -1.54 18.60
CA LEU A 69 14.62 -0.61 19.50
C LEU A 69 15.26 0.77 19.52
N ALA A 70 16.60 0.84 19.53
CA ALA A 70 17.33 2.11 19.49
C ALA A 70 17.13 2.84 18.16
N GLU A 71 17.05 2.10 17.05
CA GLU A 71 16.76 2.62 15.73
C GLU A 71 15.33 3.18 15.65
N MET A 72 14.33 2.44 16.16
CA MET A 72 12.95 2.94 16.27
C MET A 72 12.84 4.20 17.14
N GLU A 73 13.62 4.31 18.21
CA GLU A 73 13.65 5.54 19.03
C GLU A 73 14.27 6.74 18.28
N LEU A 74 15.29 6.51 17.46
CA LEU A 74 15.85 7.55 16.60
C LEU A 74 14.85 7.98 15.52
N MET A 75 14.17 7.04 14.88
CA MET A 75 13.09 7.31 13.92
C MET A 75 11.93 8.08 14.56
N ARG A 76 11.60 7.76 15.83
CA ARG A 76 10.62 8.52 16.60
C ARG A 76 11.04 9.97 16.79
N ARG A 77 12.31 10.22 17.14
CA ARG A 77 12.84 11.58 17.36
C ARG A 77 12.95 12.38 16.06
N ARG A 78 13.14 11.70 14.93
CA ARG A 78 13.15 12.31 13.58
C ARG A 78 11.76 12.59 13.02
N GLY A 79 10.70 12.13 13.69
CA GLY A 79 9.32 12.30 13.21
C GLY A 79 8.93 11.36 12.06
N GLU A 80 9.72 10.32 11.79
CA GLU A 80 9.49 9.36 10.70
C GLU A 80 8.43 8.30 11.05
N LEU A 81 8.02 8.24 12.33
CA LEU A 81 7.01 7.32 12.83
C LEU A 81 5.62 7.96 12.87
N VAL A 82 4.73 7.47 12.02
CA VAL A 82 3.31 7.86 11.97
C VAL A 82 2.50 6.89 12.83
N PRO A 83 1.57 7.35 13.68
CA PRO A 83 0.71 6.43 14.44
C PRO A 83 -0.25 5.70 13.50
N VAL A 84 -0.48 4.41 13.75
CA VAL A 84 -1.33 3.55 12.90
C VAL A 84 -2.74 4.12 12.74
N ARG A 85 -3.28 4.76 13.77
CA ARG A 85 -4.60 5.37 13.74
C ARG A 85 -4.75 6.44 12.65
N ASP A 86 -3.68 7.17 12.35
CA ASP A 86 -3.72 8.22 11.31
C ASP A 86 -3.76 7.56 9.92
N ILE A 87 -3.03 6.47 9.74
CA ILE A 87 -3.08 5.65 8.52
C ILE A 87 -4.48 5.03 8.33
N GLU A 88 -5.06 4.48 9.40
CA GLU A 88 -6.42 3.93 9.38
C GLU A 88 -7.45 5.01 8.98
N THR A 89 -7.33 6.21 9.54
CA THR A 89 -8.24 7.32 9.25
C THR A 89 -8.10 7.76 7.80
N ALA A 90 -6.87 7.97 7.31
CA ALA A 90 -6.61 8.33 5.92
C ALA A 90 -7.11 7.27 4.93
N ALA A 91 -6.96 5.97 5.27
CA ALA A 91 -7.48 4.88 4.46
C ALA A 91 -9.02 4.89 4.37
N ILE A 92 -9.71 5.14 5.48
CA ILE A 92 -11.18 5.26 5.52
C ILE A 92 -11.66 6.46 4.71
N GLU A 93 -11.02 7.62 4.86
CA GLU A 93 -11.36 8.83 4.11
C GLU A 93 -11.19 8.61 2.59
N THR A 94 -10.08 8.00 2.18
CA THR A 94 -9.80 7.66 0.79
C THR A 94 -10.82 6.66 0.23
N ALA A 95 -11.10 5.58 0.96
CA ALA A 95 -12.09 4.59 0.54
C ALA A 95 -13.49 5.18 0.39
N THR A 96 -13.88 6.09 1.30
CA THR A 96 -15.16 6.79 1.26
C THR A 96 -15.24 7.72 0.04
N ALA A 97 -14.18 8.47 -0.26
CA ALA A 97 -14.12 9.34 -1.43
C ALA A 97 -14.27 8.54 -2.75
N ILE A 98 -13.62 7.39 -2.86
CA ILE A 98 -13.73 6.47 -4.00
C ILE A 98 -15.17 5.94 -4.11
N ALA A 99 -15.75 5.45 -3.01
CA ALA A 99 -17.11 4.91 -3.00
C ALA A 99 -18.13 5.96 -3.46
N GLN A 100 -17.99 7.22 -3.05
CA GLN A 100 -18.83 8.33 -3.50
C GLN A 100 -18.69 8.59 -5.01
N SER A 101 -17.46 8.59 -5.54
CA SER A 101 -17.24 8.77 -6.98
C SER A 101 -17.86 7.64 -7.81
N ILE A 102 -17.77 6.39 -7.32
CA ILE A 102 -18.43 5.24 -7.95
C ILE A 102 -19.96 5.36 -7.89
N ALA A 103 -20.52 5.84 -6.77
CA ALA A 103 -21.95 6.07 -6.66
C ALA A 103 -22.46 7.11 -7.66
N VAL A 104 -21.71 8.21 -7.86
CA VAL A 104 -22.00 9.20 -8.90
C VAL A 104 -21.92 8.59 -10.29
N PHE A 105 -20.90 7.78 -10.58
CA PHE A 105 -20.81 7.06 -11.85
C PHE A 105 -22.03 6.17 -12.11
N LYS A 106 -22.48 5.41 -11.10
CA LYS A 106 -23.69 4.58 -11.21
C LYS A 106 -24.96 5.39 -11.50
N SER A 107 -25.05 6.63 -11.01
CA SER A 107 -26.19 7.50 -11.32
C SER A 107 -26.28 7.87 -12.82
N LYS A 108 -25.16 7.82 -13.55
CA LYS A 108 -25.09 8.07 -15.00
C LYS A 108 -25.62 6.90 -15.84
N CYS A 109 -25.94 5.74 -15.25
CA CYS A 109 -26.44 4.56 -15.99
C CYS A 109 -27.68 4.84 -16.85
N GLY A 110 -28.60 5.70 -16.38
CA GLY A 110 -29.78 6.08 -17.18
C GLY A 110 -29.42 6.85 -18.46
N ARG A 111 -28.37 7.68 -18.39
CA ARG A 111 -27.84 8.39 -19.56
C ARG A 111 -27.19 7.43 -20.55
N PHE A 112 -26.41 6.46 -20.07
CA PHE A 112 -25.84 5.42 -20.94
C PHE A 112 -26.92 4.62 -21.66
N TYR A 113 -28.02 4.29 -20.98
CA TYR A 113 -29.15 3.62 -21.61
C TYR A 113 -29.78 4.48 -22.72
N ALA A 114 -30.04 5.77 -22.46
CA ALA A 114 -30.58 6.68 -23.48
C ALA A 114 -29.64 6.83 -24.69
N VAL A 115 -28.34 6.96 -24.46
CA VAL A 115 -27.32 7.07 -25.54
C VAL A 115 -27.24 5.79 -26.36
N ALA A 116 -27.32 4.62 -25.70
CA ALA A 116 -27.34 3.33 -26.40
C ALA A 116 -28.55 3.18 -27.33
N VAL A 117 -29.72 3.67 -26.90
CA VAL A 117 -30.96 3.61 -27.70
C VAL A 117 -30.92 4.60 -28.88
N GLN A 118 -30.34 5.79 -28.71
CA GLN A 118 -30.34 6.83 -29.75
C GLN A 118 -29.16 6.76 -30.72
N GLY A 119 -27.95 6.49 -30.22
CA GLY A 119 -26.70 6.54 -30.98
C GLY A 119 -26.04 5.18 -31.22
N GLY A 120 -26.66 4.10 -30.74
CA GLY A 120 -26.13 2.74 -30.86
C GLY A 120 -24.88 2.49 -30.02
N GLN A 121 -24.17 1.41 -30.36
CA GLN A 121 -23.06 0.89 -29.55
C GLN A 121 -21.83 1.81 -29.54
N GLU A 122 -21.56 2.52 -30.63
CA GLU A 122 -20.37 3.37 -30.75
C GLU A 122 -20.50 4.66 -29.93
N ALA A 123 -21.67 5.29 -29.95
CA ALA A 123 -21.99 6.42 -29.08
C ALA A 123 -21.94 6.03 -27.59
N LEU A 124 -22.46 4.83 -27.25
CA LEU A 124 -22.36 4.30 -25.89
C LEU A 124 -20.91 4.14 -25.44
N ARG A 125 -20.05 3.59 -26.31
CA ARG A 125 -18.63 3.38 -25.99
C ARG A 125 -17.91 4.69 -25.71
N VAL A 126 -18.12 5.70 -26.54
CA VAL A 126 -17.51 7.04 -26.35
C VAL A 126 -17.99 7.65 -25.03
N GLU A 127 -19.30 7.61 -24.76
CA GLU A 127 -19.88 8.18 -23.55
C GLU A 127 -19.42 7.45 -22.27
N MET A 128 -19.36 6.10 -22.29
CA MET A 128 -18.83 5.33 -21.15
C MET A 128 -17.35 5.62 -20.90
N THR A 129 -16.55 5.72 -21.96
CA THR A 129 -15.12 6.03 -21.83
C THR A 129 -14.93 7.44 -21.25
N SER A 130 -15.65 8.43 -21.78
CA SER A 130 -15.60 9.80 -21.24
C SER A 130 -16.05 9.87 -19.78
N ALA A 131 -17.09 9.13 -19.40
CA ALA A 131 -17.58 9.11 -18.02
C ALA A 131 -16.62 8.38 -17.07
N LEU A 132 -15.91 7.37 -17.55
CA LEU A 132 -14.85 6.69 -16.80
C LEU A 132 -13.66 7.62 -16.58
N ASP A 133 -13.17 8.30 -17.62
CA ASP A 133 -12.06 9.24 -17.53
C ASP A 133 -12.39 10.39 -16.55
N GLU A 134 -13.61 10.93 -16.63
CA GLU A 134 -14.09 11.95 -15.68
C GLU A 134 -14.11 11.43 -14.24
N THR A 135 -14.57 10.20 -14.03
CA THR A 135 -14.65 9.60 -12.68
C THR A 135 -13.26 9.32 -12.12
N LEU A 136 -12.34 8.83 -12.96
CA LEU A 136 -10.93 8.63 -12.58
C LEU A 136 -10.26 9.95 -12.25
N GLY A 137 -10.51 11.00 -13.05
CA GLY A 137 -10.03 12.36 -12.77
C GLY A 137 -10.54 12.88 -11.42
N GLN A 138 -11.84 12.73 -11.13
CA GLN A 138 -12.42 13.13 -9.85
C GLN A 138 -11.85 12.33 -8.67
N ILE A 139 -11.56 11.03 -8.85
CA ILE A 139 -10.91 10.22 -7.81
C ILE A 139 -9.49 10.74 -7.58
N ALA A 140 -8.71 10.97 -8.63
CA ALA A 140 -7.35 11.50 -8.53
C ALA A 140 -7.32 12.87 -7.83
N GLU A 141 -8.23 13.77 -8.20
CA GLU A 141 -8.36 15.09 -7.57
C GLU A 141 -8.72 14.99 -6.08
N LYS A 142 -9.72 14.18 -5.73
CA LYS A 142 -10.08 13.96 -4.32
C LYS A 142 -8.93 13.38 -3.51
N MET A 143 -8.18 12.43 -4.08
CA MET A 143 -7.00 11.86 -3.42
C MET A 143 -5.90 12.91 -3.25
N ALA A 144 -5.66 13.77 -4.25
CA ALA A 144 -4.69 14.86 -4.13
C ALA A 144 -5.07 15.87 -3.04
N ILE A 145 -6.37 16.20 -2.92
CA ILE A 145 -6.88 17.09 -1.86
C ILE A 145 -6.72 16.46 -0.47
N LEU A 146 -7.02 15.17 -0.34
CA LEU A 146 -6.83 14.43 0.92
C LEU A 146 -5.34 14.38 1.30
N ALA A 147 -4.46 14.12 0.34
CA ALA A 147 -3.02 14.12 0.56
C ALA A 147 -2.49 15.49 0.99
N ALA A 148 -2.96 16.58 0.38
CA ALA A 148 -2.58 17.94 0.77
C ALA A 148 -3.07 18.29 2.19
N ARG A 149 -4.29 17.89 2.55
CA ARG A 149 -4.85 18.12 3.89
C ARG A 149 -4.09 17.39 5.00
N ASP A 150 -3.55 16.21 4.70
CA ASP A 150 -2.75 15.48 5.68
C ASP A 150 -1.35 16.07 5.84
N GLN A 151 -0.77 16.72 4.82
CA GLN A 151 0.49 17.46 4.95
C GLN A 151 0.37 18.68 5.88
N ASP A 152 -0.80 19.32 5.93
CA ASP A 152 -1.06 20.44 6.84
C ASP A 152 -1.33 19.99 8.29
N ARG A 153 -1.56 18.69 8.54
CA ARG A 153 -1.85 18.13 9.87
C ARG A 153 -0.62 17.61 10.61
N THR A 154 0.46 17.28 9.90
CA THR A 154 1.73 16.76 10.45
C THR A 154 2.74 17.87 10.71
#